data_AF-A0A6I1KEW6-F1
#
_entry.id   AF-A0A6I1KEW6-F1
#
_cell.length_a   1.000
_cell.length_b   1.000
_cell.length_c   1.000
_cell.angle_alpha   90.00
_cell.angle_beta   90.00
_cell.angle_gamma   90.00
#
_symmetry.space_group_name_H-M   'P 1'
#
loop_
_entity.id
_entity.type
_entity.pdbx_description
1 polymer ?
#
loop_
_entity_poly.entity_id
_entity_poly.type
_entity_poly.pdbx_seq_one_letter_code
_entity_poly.pdbx_strand_id
1 'polypeptide(L)'
;MNTSVKTAVMLLLLSFVLFSLFFMKKSDRRIYPVLGIDVLQNVGVFEDHMDALEHWAEKGIRNAVLVNIDAHDDLKRVAPEKMEELKAAYHHKVKEPRTSEIGQDVYAPVTNGNFIHAAAKLGIVKKVIWIVPSSYNLFSDSGSQLAQLLKMYGFPDEDIKTFRIKNGCFIGDTDGIPLVICDIGSLPNLNEPILLSIDVDFFPSISNDNLKITNSVKQTFSALFNKGYAIRDAVVAYSVNEGFLGTCYRWVGDLVSDILRQPGIISHAALPDRYSVLQRADLLLVMERFDDLLNYFSPFLTRDGIDPAILMYAAKAYQRLGEMEKSFRCAERACLAENTYCYGLPELGSIVLDERGLDAAERFFVRGYDLRPKMDHGQFRFAMALKESGRAADAITYFNVFRDRFGSFPVDFYIAETFLLMGDETSAMRYYDSGRTELVKNPSVLAGFGNFKTIEKAAKFYEQKGFGRYASELRESIKFMDMR
;
A
#
# COMPACT_ATOMS: atom_id res chain seq x y z
N MET A 1 -41.82 50.68 -43.30
CA MET A 1 -41.94 50.41 -41.86
C MET A 1 -41.76 51.68 -41.07
N ASN A 2 -42.74 52.03 -40.25
CA ASN A 2 -42.73 53.21 -39.38
C ASN A 2 -41.54 53.14 -38.42
N THR A 3 -40.88 54.26 -38.12
CA THR A 3 -39.72 54.33 -37.22
C THR A 3 -39.99 53.64 -35.88
N SER A 4 -41.20 53.80 -35.34
CA SER A 4 -41.69 53.11 -34.14
C SER A 4 -41.56 51.57 -34.19
N VAL A 5 -41.84 50.95 -35.34
CA VAL A 5 -41.75 49.49 -35.50
C VAL A 5 -40.30 49.02 -35.49
N LYS A 6 -39.38 49.80 -36.08
CA LYS A 6 -37.94 49.48 -36.04
C LYS A 6 -37.40 49.57 -34.62
N THR A 7 -37.81 50.56 -33.84
CA THR A 7 -37.38 50.73 -32.45
C THR A 7 -37.91 49.61 -31.56
N ALA A 8 -39.16 49.19 -31.74
CA ALA A 8 -39.76 48.09 -30.99
C ALA A 8 -39.07 46.74 -31.28
N VAL A 9 -38.78 46.45 -32.55
CA VAL A 9 -38.05 45.22 -32.93
C VAL A 9 -36.63 45.24 -32.38
N MET A 10 -35.94 46.40 -32.40
CA MET A 10 -34.59 46.53 -31.86
C MET A 10 -34.55 46.33 -30.34
N LEU A 11 -35.53 46.88 -29.59
CA LEU A 11 -35.66 46.68 -28.15
C LEU A 11 -35.99 45.22 -27.78
N LEU A 12 -36.81 44.54 -28.58
CA LEU A 12 -37.16 43.13 -28.36
C LEU A 12 -35.97 42.19 -28.61
N LEU A 13 -35.17 42.49 -29.65
CA LEU A 13 -33.91 41.77 -29.91
C LEU A 13 -32.88 42.04 -28.80
N LEU A 14 -32.77 43.28 -28.33
CA LEU A 14 -31.88 43.62 -27.23
C LEU A 14 -32.30 42.91 -25.93
N SER A 15 -33.61 42.80 -25.66
CA SER A 15 -34.10 42.08 -24.49
C SER A 15 -33.86 40.57 -24.60
N PHE A 16 -33.99 39.97 -25.79
CA PHE A 16 -33.64 38.56 -26.01
C PHE A 16 -32.15 38.28 -25.83
N VAL A 17 -31.28 39.19 -26.25
CA VAL A 17 -29.82 39.09 -26.04
C VAL A 17 -29.45 39.31 -24.57
N LEU A 18 -30.07 40.27 -23.89
CA LEU A 18 -29.84 40.48 -22.45
C LEU A 18 -30.41 39.34 -21.61
N PHE A 19 -31.56 38.78 -21.99
CA PHE A 19 -32.16 37.62 -21.33
C PHE A 19 -31.35 36.35 -21.59
N SER A 20 -30.82 36.15 -22.80
CA SER A 20 -29.91 35.04 -23.07
C SER A 20 -28.57 35.19 -22.34
N LEU A 21 -28.07 36.41 -22.13
CA LEU A 21 -26.89 36.70 -21.29
C LEU A 21 -27.15 36.51 -19.79
N PHE A 22 -28.37 36.79 -19.30
CA PHE A 22 -28.78 36.50 -17.92
C PHE A 22 -29.08 35.00 -17.68
N PHE A 23 -29.52 34.28 -18.73
CA PHE A 23 -29.72 32.83 -18.74
C PHE A 23 -28.54 32.06 -19.35
N MET A 24 -27.40 32.71 -19.62
CA MET A 24 -26.12 32.03 -19.68
C MET A 24 -25.85 31.58 -18.26
N LYS A 25 -26.49 30.45 -17.94
CA LYS A 25 -26.32 29.59 -16.78
C LYS A 25 -24.91 29.82 -16.30
N LYS A 26 -24.73 30.47 -15.13
CA LYS A 26 -23.45 30.45 -14.42
C LYS A 26 -23.04 29.00 -14.55
N SER A 27 -22.05 28.73 -15.42
CA SER A 27 -21.58 27.37 -15.68
C SER A 27 -21.39 26.83 -14.28
N ASP A 28 -22.19 25.81 -13.92
CA ASP A 28 -22.11 25.20 -12.61
C ASP A 28 -20.63 24.94 -12.41
N ARG A 29 -19.99 25.77 -11.58
CA ARG A 29 -18.55 25.70 -11.40
C ARG A 29 -18.39 24.30 -10.86
N ARG A 30 -17.80 23.41 -11.66
CA ARG A 30 -17.56 22.05 -11.24
C ARG A 30 -16.83 22.16 -9.92
N ILE A 31 -17.50 21.73 -8.85
CA ILE A 31 -16.98 21.88 -7.49
C ILE A 31 -15.70 21.04 -7.34
N TYR A 32 -15.57 20.01 -8.16
CA TYR A 32 -14.48 19.05 -8.15
C TYR A 32 -13.82 18.96 -9.53
N PRO A 33 -12.48 18.83 -9.57
CA PRO A 33 -11.74 18.60 -10.81
C PRO A 33 -12.13 17.27 -11.46
N VAL A 34 -12.13 17.22 -12.78
CA VAL A 34 -12.35 16.02 -13.57
C VAL A 34 -11.02 15.37 -13.92
N LEU A 35 -10.86 14.12 -13.52
CA LEU A 35 -9.66 13.33 -13.78
C LEU A 35 -9.38 13.25 -15.28
N GLY A 36 -8.13 13.53 -15.66
CA GLY A 36 -7.70 13.52 -17.06
C GLY A 36 -7.87 14.85 -17.81
N ILE A 37 -8.60 15.80 -17.22
CA ILE A 37 -8.86 17.12 -17.80
C ILE A 37 -8.26 18.22 -16.93
N ASP A 38 -8.63 18.22 -15.65
CA ASP A 38 -8.24 19.23 -14.69
C ASP A 38 -6.97 18.83 -13.92
N VAL A 39 -6.16 19.80 -13.53
CA VAL A 39 -4.97 19.60 -12.70
C VAL A 39 -5.38 19.33 -11.25
N LEU A 40 -4.85 18.26 -10.65
CA LEU A 40 -5.02 18.00 -9.21
C LEU A 40 -3.89 18.63 -8.41
N GLN A 41 -4.16 19.74 -7.71
CA GLN A 41 -3.14 20.50 -6.97
C GLN A 41 -2.66 19.79 -5.68
N ASN A 42 -3.52 19.02 -5.03
CA ASN A 42 -3.29 18.50 -3.67
C ASN A 42 -3.32 16.96 -3.61
N VAL A 43 -2.55 16.30 -4.48
CA VAL A 43 -2.35 14.85 -4.42
C VAL A 43 -1.53 14.50 -3.18
N GLY A 44 -2.12 13.76 -2.24
CA GLY A 44 -1.41 13.19 -1.09
C GLY A 44 -0.47 12.09 -1.56
N VAL A 45 0.76 12.06 -1.04
CA VAL A 45 1.74 11.05 -1.40
C VAL A 45 2.36 10.51 -0.11
N PHE A 46 2.28 9.21 0.08
CA PHE A 46 2.64 8.54 1.34
C PHE A 46 3.52 7.35 1.09
N GLU A 47 4.29 6.99 2.11
CA GLU A 47 5.01 5.72 2.10
C GLU A 47 4.03 4.56 2.28
N ASP A 48 3.32 4.59 3.40
CA ASP A 48 2.42 3.54 3.84
C ASP A 48 0.99 3.96 3.50
N HIS A 49 0.21 3.02 2.99
CA HIS A 49 -1.11 3.31 2.46
C HIS A 49 -2.11 3.75 3.52
N MET A 50 -1.94 3.25 4.75
CA MET A 50 -2.76 3.62 5.91
C MET A 50 -2.76 5.11 6.24
N ASP A 51 -1.73 5.88 5.83
CA ASP A 51 -1.65 7.32 6.04
C ASP A 51 -2.77 8.09 5.31
N ALA A 52 -3.38 7.46 4.29
CA ALA A 52 -4.58 7.98 3.63
C ALA A 52 -5.74 8.24 4.60
N LEU A 53 -5.88 7.40 5.64
CA LEU A 53 -6.95 7.54 6.63
C LEU A 53 -6.83 8.85 7.41
N GLU A 54 -5.64 9.16 7.92
CA GLU A 54 -5.38 10.38 8.67
C GLU A 54 -5.58 11.61 7.77
N HIS A 55 -5.05 11.56 6.55
CA HIS A 55 -5.20 12.64 5.57
C HIS A 55 -6.68 12.92 5.24
N TRP A 56 -7.51 11.90 5.01
CA TRP A 56 -8.94 12.09 4.77
C TRP A 56 -9.69 12.58 6.01
N ALA A 57 -9.29 12.12 7.20
CA ALA A 57 -9.85 12.56 8.47
C ALA A 57 -9.61 14.06 8.69
N GLU A 58 -8.38 14.53 8.49
CA GLU A 58 -7.97 15.94 8.63
C GLU A 58 -8.68 16.85 7.64
N LYS A 59 -8.92 16.38 6.42
CA LYS A 59 -9.71 17.09 5.42
C LYS A 59 -11.22 17.09 5.69
N GLY A 60 -11.69 16.46 6.77
CA GLY A 60 -13.10 16.39 7.12
C GLY A 60 -13.95 15.63 6.08
N ILE A 61 -13.34 14.70 5.35
CA ILE A 61 -14.03 13.94 4.30
C ILE A 61 -15.03 12.97 4.93
N ARG A 62 -16.24 12.89 4.37
CA ARG A 62 -17.34 12.04 4.84
C ARG A 62 -18.15 11.48 3.68
N ASN A 63 -18.71 10.29 3.88
CA ASN A 63 -19.66 9.64 2.98
C ASN A 63 -19.20 9.59 1.51
N ALA A 64 -17.91 9.38 1.26
CA ALA A 64 -17.35 9.37 -0.08
C ALA A 64 -17.31 7.96 -0.69
N VAL A 65 -17.34 7.88 -2.02
CA VAL A 65 -17.03 6.64 -2.74
C VAL A 65 -15.52 6.57 -2.93
N LEU A 66 -14.91 5.48 -2.48
CA LEU A 66 -13.48 5.23 -2.68
C LEU A 66 -13.29 4.37 -3.93
N VAL A 67 -12.43 4.81 -4.84
CA VAL A 67 -11.84 3.97 -5.89
C VAL A 67 -10.41 3.67 -5.46
N ASN A 68 -10.15 2.45 -5.00
CA ASN A 68 -8.82 1.96 -4.58
C ASN A 68 -8.23 1.12 -5.70
N ILE A 69 -7.07 1.52 -6.23
CA ILE A 69 -6.31 0.77 -7.23
C ILE A 69 -5.15 0.13 -6.51
N ASP A 70 -5.22 -1.19 -6.34
CA ASP A 70 -4.36 -1.90 -5.40
C ASP A 70 -4.28 -3.40 -5.74
N ALA A 71 -3.12 -4.00 -5.51
CA ALA A 71 -2.95 -5.46 -5.57
C ALA A 71 -3.53 -6.17 -4.33
N HIS A 72 -3.74 -5.45 -3.23
CA HIS A 72 -4.18 -5.93 -1.93
C HIS A 72 -5.59 -5.41 -1.56
N ASP A 73 -6.25 -6.04 -0.58
CA ASP A 73 -7.64 -5.76 -0.26
C ASP A 73 -7.82 -4.55 0.69
N ASP A 74 -6.85 -4.29 1.57
CA ASP A 74 -6.83 -3.27 2.64
C ASP A 74 -8.10 -3.17 3.50
N LEU A 75 -8.90 -4.23 3.49
CA LEU A 75 -10.27 -4.29 3.98
C LEU A 75 -10.41 -5.26 5.15
N LYS A 76 -9.29 -5.76 5.70
CA LYS A 76 -9.32 -6.62 6.89
C LYS A 76 -10.08 -5.90 8.01
N ARG A 77 -10.84 -6.66 8.78
CA ARG A 77 -11.66 -6.10 9.85
C ARG A 77 -10.79 -5.58 10.99
N VAL A 78 -11.01 -4.35 11.41
CA VAL A 78 -10.51 -3.84 12.69
C VAL A 78 -11.36 -4.45 13.82
N ALA A 79 -10.69 -4.95 14.86
CA ALA A 79 -11.38 -5.52 16.02
C ALA A 79 -12.32 -4.48 16.67
N PRO A 80 -13.53 -4.87 17.15
CA PRO A 80 -14.51 -3.93 17.69
C PRO A 80 -13.96 -3.01 18.78
N GLU A 81 -13.17 -3.53 19.72
CA GLU A 81 -12.57 -2.76 20.81
C GLU A 81 -11.62 -1.68 20.27
N LYS A 82 -10.81 -2.06 19.29
CA LYS A 82 -9.90 -1.15 18.59
C LYS A 82 -10.63 -0.12 17.74
N MET A 83 -11.75 -0.49 17.15
CA MET A 83 -12.60 0.42 16.41
C MET A 83 -13.24 1.48 17.33
N GLU A 84 -13.60 1.12 18.57
CA GLU A 84 -14.10 2.08 19.56
C GLU A 84 -13.00 3.04 20.05
N GLU A 85 -11.78 2.54 20.31
CA GLU A 85 -10.60 3.38 20.57
C GLU A 85 -10.40 4.40 19.43
N LEU A 86 -10.49 3.92 18.18
CA LEU A 86 -10.30 4.73 16.99
C LEU A 86 -11.38 5.81 16.80
N LYS A 87 -12.65 5.45 17.02
CA LYS A 87 -13.76 6.41 16.98
C LYS A 87 -13.59 7.49 18.03
N ALA A 88 -13.17 7.13 19.24
CA ALA A 88 -12.91 8.09 20.31
C ALA A 88 -11.80 9.07 19.93
N ALA A 89 -10.66 8.57 19.42
CA ALA A 89 -9.54 9.40 18.94
C ALA A 89 -9.97 10.31 17.79
N TYR A 90 -10.70 9.78 16.81
CA TYR A 90 -11.21 10.53 15.68
C TYR A 90 -12.17 11.66 16.09
N HIS A 91 -13.15 11.36 16.96
CA HIS A 91 -14.08 12.38 17.46
C HIS A 91 -13.39 13.46 18.29
N HIS A 92 -12.36 13.09 19.05
CA HIS A 92 -11.55 14.05 19.79
C HIS A 92 -10.79 14.98 18.82
N LYS A 93 -10.07 14.43 17.82
CA LYS A 93 -9.30 15.20 16.83
C LYS A 93 -10.18 16.14 16.00
N VAL A 94 -11.39 15.70 15.64
CA VAL A 94 -12.37 16.53 14.91
C VAL A 94 -12.90 17.69 15.76
N LYS A 95 -13.07 17.51 17.07
CA LYS A 95 -13.57 18.56 17.98
C LYS A 95 -12.49 19.55 18.41
N GLU A 96 -11.29 19.05 18.65
CA GLU A 96 -10.13 19.83 19.10
C GLU A 96 -8.97 19.62 18.13
N PRO A 97 -8.97 20.30 16.97
CA PRO A 97 -7.83 20.29 16.07
C PRO A 97 -6.68 21.05 16.75
N ARG A 98 -5.92 20.36 17.60
CA ARG A 98 -4.73 20.93 18.24
C ARG A 98 -3.69 21.24 17.17
N THR A 99 -3.04 22.38 17.29
CA THR A 99 -1.88 22.80 16.49
C THR A 99 -0.58 22.10 16.89
N SER A 100 -0.65 20.95 17.56
CA SER A 100 0.50 20.34 18.22
C SER A 100 1.17 19.28 17.37
N GLU A 101 2.50 19.42 17.22
CA GLU A 101 3.49 18.45 16.76
C GLU A 101 3.48 17.15 17.59
N ILE A 102 2.36 16.43 17.60
CA ILE A 102 2.24 15.13 18.26
C ILE A 102 2.42 14.07 17.18
N GLY A 103 3.61 13.49 17.19
CA GLY A 103 4.04 12.45 16.26
C GLY A 103 3.17 11.19 16.30
N GLN A 104 2.80 10.76 15.09
CA GLN A 104 2.82 9.41 14.53
C GLN A 104 2.00 8.24 15.11
N ASP A 105 1.37 8.28 16.29
CA ASP A 105 0.65 7.08 16.80
C ASP A 105 -0.85 7.28 17.09
N VAL A 106 -1.51 8.24 16.43
CA VAL A 106 -2.93 8.55 16.72
C VAL A 106 -3.89 7.43 16.28
N TYR A 107 -3.50 6.60 15.30
CA TYR A 107 -4.32 5.54 14.72
C TYR A 107 -3.71 4.14 14.91
N ALA A 108 -3.06 3.88 16.05
CA ALA A 108 -2.29 2.66 16.34
C ALA A 108 -2.95 1.28 16.07
N PRO A 109 -4.28 1.07 16.01
CA PRO A 109 -4.81 -0.23 15.54
C PRO A 109 -4.92 -0.37 14.02
N VAL A 110 -4.63 0.70 13.27
CA VAL A 110 -4.74 0.74 11.82
C VAL A 110 -3.42 0.34 11.19
N THR A 111 -3.51 -0.51 10.17
CA THR A 111 -2.41 -1.01 9.34
C THR A 111 -2.79 -0.83 7.88
N ASN A 112 -1.85 -1.01 6.96
CA ASN A 112 -2.16 -1.03 5.52
C ASN A 112 -3.25 -2.06 5.20
N GLY A 113 -3.26 -3.20 5.88
CA GLY A 113 -4.26 -4.24 5.62
C GLY A 113 -5.69 -3.93 6.08
N ASN A 114 -5.96 -2.87 6.86
CA ASN A 114 -7.29 -2.63 7.44
C ASN A 114 -7.79 -1.17 7.42
N PHE A 115 -7.03 -0.24 6.83
CA PHE A 115 -7.37 1.19 6.91
C PHE A 115 -8.66 1.54 6.16
N ILE A 116 -9.04 0.80 5.11
CA ILE A 116 -10.30 1.05 4.39
C ILE A 116 -11.49 0.65 5.26
N HIS A 117 -11.40 -0.47 5.98
CA HIS A 117 -12.41 -0.89 6.95
C HIS A 117 -12.59 0.19 8.03
N ALA A 118 -11.48 0.68 8.59
CA ALA A 118 -11.48 1.79 9.54
C ALA A 118 -12.14 3.06 8.96
N ALA A 119 -11.77 3.47 7.75
CA ALA A 119 -12.33 4.64 7.06
C ALA A 119 -13.85 4.52 6.88
N ALA A 120 -14.34 3.33 6.53
CA ALA A 120 -15.76 3.07 6.36
C ALA A 120 -16.51 3.14 7.69
N LYS A 121 -15.99 2.51 8.75
CA LYS A 121 -16.59 2.52 10.09
C LYS A 121 -16.55 3.90 10.77
N LEU A 122 -15.66 4.80 10.35
CA LEU A 122 -15.65 6.22 10.75
C LEU A 122 -16.59 7.11 9.91
N GLY A 123 -17.27 6.56 8.90
CA GLY A 123 -18.15 7.31 8.01
C GLY A 123 -17.42 8.22 7.02
N ILE A 124 -16.11 8.00 6.80
CA ILE A 124 -15.33 8.69 5.76
C ILE A 124 -15.71 8.13 4.40
N VAL A 125 -15.73 6.81 4.29
CA VAL A 125 -16.06 6.05 3.08
C VAL A 125 -17.41 5.35 3.24
N LYS A 126 -18.30 5.47 2.24
CA LYS A 126 -19.61 4.78 2.24
C LYS A 126 -19.68 3.58 1.31
N LYS A 127 -18.73 3.47 0.38
CA LYS A 127 -18.67 2.44 -0.66
C LYS A 127 -17.24 2.35 -1.17
N VAL A 128 -16.78 1.13 -1.42
CA VAL A 128 -15.45 0.84 -1.95
C VAL A 128 -15.57 0.22 -3.34
N ILE A 129 -14.74 0.69 -4.26
CA ILE A 129 -14.52 0.12 -5.58
C ILE A 129 -13.05 -0.25 -5.61
N TRP A 130 -12.76 -1.54 -5.44
CA TRP A 130 -11.42 -2.10 -5.45
C TRP A 130 -11.08 -2.57 -6.86
N ILE A 131 -10.04 -1.99 -7.45
CA ILE A 131 -9.54 -2.32 -8.77
C ILE A 131 -8.33 -3.25 -8.62
N VAL A 132 -8.53 -4.52 -8.97
CA VAL A 132 -7.50 -5.55 -8.87
C VAL A 132 -6.71 -5.71 -10.18
N PRO A 133 -5.47 -6.22 -10.12
CA PRO A 133 -4.67 -6.55 -11.29
C PRO A 133 -5.40 -7.48 -12.28
N SER A 134 -5.50 -7.08 -13.54
CA SER A 134 -6.13 -7.91 -14.59
C SER A 134 -5.36 -9.20 -14.90
N SER A 135 -4.06 -9.22 -14.58
CA SER A 135 -3.19 -10.39 -14.76
C SER A 135 -3.60 -11.59 -13.91
N TYR A 136 -4.41 -11.38 -12.87
CA TYR A 136 -4.93 -12.47 -12.04
C TYR A 136 -6.04 -13.28 -12.72
N ASN A 137 -6.58 -12.82 -13.86
CA ASN A 137 -7.63 -13.50 -14.63
C ASN A 137 -8.88 -13.90 -13.81
N LEU A 138 -9.16 -13.15 -12.73
CA LEU A 138 -10.15 -13.48 -11.71
C LEU A 138 -11.60 -13.42 -12.19
N PHE A 139 -11.85 -12.73 -13.30
CA PHE A 139 -13.20 -12.50 -13.86
C PHE A 139 -13.56 -13.49 -14.98
N SER A 140 -12.73 -14.53 -15.19
CA SER A 140 -12.93 -15.52 -16.26
C SER A 140 -14.02 -16.55 -15.97
N ASP A 141 -14.46 -16.67 -14.72
CA ASP A 141 -15.47 -17.63 -14.28
C ASP A 141 -16.75 -16.93 -13.74
N SER A 142 -17.64 -17.70 -13.12
CA SER A 142 -18.88 -17.19 -12.51
C SER A 142 -18.66 -16.43 -11.18
N GLY A 143 -17.42 -16.05 -10.84
CA GLY A 143 -17.01 -15.42 -9.59
C GLY A 143 -16.41 -16.38 -8.57
N SER A 144 -16.16 -17.64 -8.91
CA SER A 144 -15.60 -18.63 -7.97
C SER A 144 -14.16 -18.33 -7.57
N GLN A 145 -13.31 -17.90 -8.51
CA GLN A 145 -11.94 -17.48 -8.22
C GLN A 145 -11.91 -16.26 -7.31
N LEU A 146 -12.80 -15.28 -7.52
CA LEU A 146 -12.94 -14.12 -6.63
C LEU A 146 -13.43 -14.50 -5.24
N ALA A 147 -14.42 -15.39 -5.14
CA ALA A 147 -14.87 -15.91 -3.86
C ALA A 147 -13.74 -16.63 -3.10
N GLN A 148 -12.92 -17.42 -3.81
CA GLN A 148 -11.75 -18.08 -3.23
C GLN A 148 -10.69 -17.07 -2.78
N LEU A 149 -10.43 -16.03 -3.59
CA LEU A 149 -9.52 -14.94 -3.22
C LEU A 149 -9.96 -14.23 -1.94
N LEU A 150 -11.23 -13.84 -1.85
CA LEU A 150 -11.80 -13.23 -0.65
C LEU A 150 -11.66 -14.15 0.57
N LYS A 151 -11.90 -15.45 0.40
CA LYS A 151 -11.69 -16.43 1.47
C LYS A 151 -10.23 -16.49 1.92
N MET A 152 -9.27 -16.46 0.99
CA MET A 152 -7.84 -16.41 1.32
C MET A 152 -7.46 -15.12 2.08
N TYR A 153 -8.07 -13.99 1.75
CA TYR A 153 -7.92 -12.74 2.50
C TYR A 153 -8.67 -12.73 3.85
N GLY A 154 -9.40 -13.80 4.18
CA GLY A 154 -10.06 -13.96 5.48
C GLY A 154 -11.46 -13.34 5.56
N PHE A 155 -12.08 -13.02 4.42
CA PHE A 155 -13.46 -12.56 4.39
C PHE A 155 -14.41 -13.67 4.87
N PRO A 156 -15.42 -13.37 5.70
CA PRO A 156 -16.35 -14.39 6.16
C PRO A 156 -17.25 -14.95 5.05
N ASP A 157 -17.61 -16.24 5.18
CA ASP A 157 -18.43 -16.93 4.18
C ASP A 157 -19.80 -16.26 3.99
N GLU A 158 -20.39 -15.68 5.05
CA GLU A 158 -21.64 -14.94 4.97
C GLU A 158 -21.52 -13.68 4.09
N ASP A 159 -20.41 -12.96 4.17
CA ASP A 159 -20.14 -11.78 3.33
C ASP A 159 -19.94 -12.23 1.88
N ILE A 160 -19.10 -13.25 1.65
CA ILE A 160 -18.81 -13.78 0.31
C ILE A 160 -20.10 -14.23 -0.41
N LYS A 161 -21.05 -14.83 0.31
CA LYS A 161 -22.36 -15.25 -0.25
C LYS A 161 -23.21 -14.09 -0.75
N THR A 162 -22.91 -12.84 -0.43
CA THR A 162 -23.61 -11.67 -0.98
C THR A 162 -23.14 -11.30 -2.39
N PHE A 163 -21.94 -11.73 -2.79
CA PHE A 163 -21.30 -11.24 -4.02
C PHE A 163 -21.85 -11.87 -5.29
N ARG A 164 -22.07 -11.05 -6.32
CA ARG A 164 -22.52 -11.49 -7.65
C ARG A 164 -21.76 -10.76 -8.73
N ILE A 165 -21.45 -11.44 -9.84
CA ILE A 165 -20.92 -10.78 -11.03
C ILE A 165 -22.04 -9.97 -11.71
N LYS A 166 -21.80 -8.68 -11.92
CA LYS A 166 -22.67 -7.77 -12.66
C LYS A 166 -21.83 -6.72 -13.39
N ASN A 167 -22.06 -6.62 -14.69
CA ASN A 167 -21.35 -5.69 -15.59
C ASN A 167 -19.81 -5.82 -15.52
N GLY A 168 -19.29 -7.05 -15.43
CA GLY A 168 -17.84 -7.29 -15.36
C GLY A 168 -17.22 -7.08 -13.97
N CYS A 169 -18.00 -6.72 -12.95
CA CYS A 169 -17.52 -6.55 -11.58
C CYS A 169 -18.18 -7.54 -10.62
N PHE A 170 -17.47 -7.92 -9.55
CA PHE A 170 -17.98 -8.73 -8.45
C PHE A 170 -18.45 -7.83 -7.32
N ILE A 171 -19.77 -7.79 -7.12
CA ILE A 171 -20.43 -6.79 -6.28
C ILE A 171 -21.11 -7.47 -5.12
N GLY A 172 -20.83 -7.02 -3.90
CA GLY A 172 -21.41 -7.55 -2.67
C GLY A 172 -21.30 -6.56 -1.51
N ASP A 173 -21.40 -7.10 -0.30
CA ASP A 173 -21.28 -6.38 0.96
C ASP A 173 -20.34 -7.16 1.89
N THR A 174 -19.48 -6.44 2.60
CA THR A 174 -18.66 -7.01 3.67
C THR A 174 -18.76 -6.16 4.92
N ASP A 175 -19.23 -6.76 6.02
CA ASP A 175 -19.44 -6.05 7.29
C ASP A 175 -20.22 -4.72 7.14
N GLY A 176 -21.27 -4.72 6.31
CA GLY A 176 -22.10 -3.55 6.02
C GLY A 176 -21.44 -2.49 5.11
N ILE A 177 -20.32 -2.83 4.46
CA ILE A 177 -19.59 -1.98 3.53
C ILE A 177 -19.89 -2.48 2.10
N PRO A 178 -20.61 -1.69 1.27
CA PRO A 178 -20.79 -2.02 -0.13
C PRO A 178 -19.44 -2.07 -0.86
N LEU A 179 -19.12 -3.24 -1.41
CA LEU A 179 -17.85 -3.51 -2.10
C LEU A 179 -18.10 -3.89 -3.56
N VAL A 180 -17.33 -3.27 -4.44
CA VAL A 180 -17.30 -3.57 -5.88
C VAL A 180 -15.87 -3.90 -6.26
N ILE A 181 -15.63 -5.12 -6.73
CA ILE A 181 -14.31 -5.57 -7.19
C ILE A 181 -14.35 -5.62 -8.72
N CYS A 182 -13.47 -4.89 -9.39
CA CYS A 182 -13.39 -4.85 -10.85
C CYS A 182 -11.93 -4.94 -11.30
N ASP A 183 -11.70 -5.21 -12.58
CA ASP A 183 -10.44 -4.84 -13.22
C ASP A 183 -10.53 -3.44 -13.84
N ILE A 184 -9.41 -2.97 -14.38
CA ILE A 184 -9.32 -1.64 -15.00
C ILE A 184 -10.18 -1.51 -16.28
N GLY A 185 -10.51 -2.62 -16.95
CA GLY A 185 -11.35 -2.63 -18.15
C GLY A 185 -12.85 -2.51 -17.82
N SER A 186 -13.25 -2.89 -16.61
CA SER A 186 -14.64 -2.98 -16.18
C SER A 186 -15.06 -1.86 -15.22
N LEU A 187 -14.32 -0.74 -15.19
CA LEU A 187 -14.59 0.41 -14.34
C LEU A 187 -16.07 0.86 -14.40
N PRO A 188 -16.76 1.07 -13.26
CA PRO A 188 -18.16 1.48 -13.24
C PRO A 188 -18.32 2.96 -13.59
N ASN A 189 -19.48 3.36 -14.13
CA ASN A 189 -19.80 4.79 -14.26
C ASN A 189 -20.28 5.34 -12.91
N LEU A 190 -19.73 6.48 -12.48
CA LEU A 190 -20.00 7.10 -11.19
C LEU A 190 -20.47 8.54 -11.41
N ASN A 191 -21.58 8.90 -10.77
CA ASN A 191 -22.23 10.21 -10.93
C ASN A 191 -21.95 11.14 -9.73
N GLU A 192 -20.97 10.80 -8.90
CA GLU A 192 -20.57 11.57 -7.73
C GLU A 192 -19.05 11.67 -7.62
N PRO A 193 -18.52 12.68 -6.91
CA PRO A 193 -17.08 12.83 -6.69
C PRO A 193 -16.51 11.69 -5.86
N ILE A 194 -15.34 11.19 -6.26
CA ILE A 194 -14.68 10.03 -5.63
C ILE A 194 -13.44 10.44 -4.82
N LEU A 195 -13.05 9.60 -3.88
CA LEU A 195 -11.67 9.52 -3.41
C LEU A 195 -10.94 8.55 -4.34
N LEU A 196 -9.84 9.00 -4.93
CA LEU A 196 -8.95 8.15 -5.72
C LEU A 196 -7.77 7.76 -4.83
N SER A 197 -7.54 6.47 -4.70
CA SER A 197 -6.43 5.91 -3.94
C SER A 197 -5.67 4.95 -4.85
N ILE A 198 -4.36 5.10 -4.94
CA ILE A 198 -3.51 4.28 -5.81
C ILE A 198 -2.32 3.79 -5.00
N ASP A 199 -2.22 2.48 -4.80
CA ASP A 199 -0.97 1.82 -4.47
C ASP A 199 -0.22 1.49 -5.77
N VAL A 200 1.07 1.81 -5.79
CA VAL A 200 1.91 1.67 -6.98
C VAL A 200 2.44 0.25 -7.15
N ASP A 201 2.36 -0.59 -6.12
CA ASP A 201 2.66 -2.03 -6.19
C ASP A 201 1.69 -2.80 -7.12
N PHE A 202 0.56 -2.16 -7.47
CA PHE A 202 -0.36 -2.59 -8.51
C PHE A 202 0.34 -2.74 -9.86
N PHE A 203 1.23 -1.82 -10.24
CA PHE A 203 1.76 -1.75 -11.61
C PHE A 203 2.71 -2.89 -12.00
N PRO A 204 3.66 -3.32 -11.16
CA PRO A 204 4.47 -4.50 -11.46
C PRO A 204 3.62 -5.74 -11.80
N SER A 205 2.54 -5.97 -11.06
CA SER A 205 1.68 -7.15 -11.24
C SER A 205 0.97 -7.21 -12.61
N ILE A 206 0.72 -6.05 -13.24
CA ILE A 206 0.08 -5.93 -14.56
C ILE A 206 1.08 -5.58 -15.68
N SER A 207 2.39 -5.64 -15.42
CA SER A 207 3.44 -5.29 -16.40
C SER A 207 3.98 -6.48 -17.20
N ASN A 208 3.61 -7.70 -16.80
CA ASN A 208 4.21 -8.96 -17.27
C ASN A 208 4.13 -9.20 -18.79
N ASP A 209 3.11 -8.67 -19.49
CA ASP A 209 2.93 -8.95 -20.92
C ASP A 209 3.82 -8.09 -21.84
N ASN A 210 4.35 -6.96 -21.36
CA ASN A 210 5.07 -6.00 -22.21
C ASN A 210 6.44 -5.57 -21.65
N LEU A 211 6.86 -6.09 -20.49
CA LEU A 211 8.11 -5.76 -19.78
C LEU A 211 8.32 -4.26 -19.50
N LYS A 212 7.28 -3.43 -19.69
CA LYS A 212 7.33 -1.97 -19.58
C LYS A 212 6.25 -1.50 -18.63
N ILE A 213 6.61 -1.34 -17.36
CA ILE A 213 5.72 -0.82 -16.32
C ILE A 213 5.07 0.52 -16.72
N THR A 214 5.77 1.37 -17.47
CA THR A 214 5.19 2.64 -17.96
C THR A 214 4.01 2.47 -18.90
N ASN A 215 3.97 1.36 -19.66
CA ASN A 215 2.84 1.09 -20.55
C ASN A 215 1.60 0.74 -19.71
N SER A 216 1.77 -0.07 -18.67
CA SER A 216 0.71 -0.41 -17.73
C SER A 216 0.18 0.85 -17.02
N VAL A 217 1.08 1.75 -16.57
CA VAL A 217 0.67 3.06 -16.02
C VAL A 217 -0.16 3.86 -17.03
N LYS A 218 0.31 4.02 -18.28
CA LYS A 218 -0.42 4.76 -19.33
C LYS A 218 -1.78 4.15 -19.64
N GLN A 219 -1.87 2.82 -19.73
CA GLN A 219 -3.13 2.11 -20.00
C GLN A 219 -4.13 2.31 -18.86
N THR A 220 -3.69 2.16 -17.61
CA THR A 220 -4.52 2.41 -16.42
C THR A 220 -5.08 3.83 -16.42
N PHE A 221 -4.23 4.84 -16.62
CA PHE A 221 -4.69 6.22 -16.63
C PHE A 221 -5.57 6.55 -17.84
N SER A 222 -5.33 5.94 -19.00
CA SER A 222 -6.22 6.09 -20.16
C SER A 222 -7.62 5.58 -19.84
N ALA A 223 -7.73 4.42 -19.19
CA ALA A 223 -9.02 3.86 -18.77
C ALA A 223 -9.74 4.75 -17.75
N LEU A 224 -9.00 5.27 -16.75
CA LEU A 224 -9.55 6.20 -15.75
C LEU A 224 -10.00 7.52 -16.37
N PHE A 225 -9.20 8.11 -17.27
CA PHE A 225 -9.50 9.38 -17.91
C PHE A 225 -10.73 9.27 -18.82
N ASN A 226 -10.90 8.13 -19.51
CA ASN A 226 -12.09 7.84 -20.30
C ASN A 226 -13.38 7.80 -19.47
N LYS A 227 -13.30 7.55 -18.16
CA LYS A 227 -14.45 7.62 -17.26
C LYS A 227 -14.80 9.04 -16.83
N GLY A 228 -13.84 9.97 -16.88
CA GLY A 228 -14.07 11.37 -16.52
C GLY A 228 -14.59 11.54 -15.09
N TYR A 229 -14.05 10.77 -14.13
CA TYR A 229 -14.48 10.87 -12.74
C TYR A 229 -14.20 12.26 -12.16
N ALA A 230 -15.16 12.79 -11.40
CA ALA A 230 -14.93 13.96 -10.55
C ALA A 230 -14.13 13.53 -9.31
N ILE A 231 -13.04 14.22 -9.00
CA ILE A 231 -12.13 13.86 -7.92
C ILE A 231 -12.33 14.78 -6.73
N ARG A 232 -12.79 14.22 -5.62
CA ARG A 232 -12.86 14.92 -4.33
C ARG A 232 -11.48 15.04 -3.71
N ASP A 233 -10.71 13.96 -3.76
CA ASP A 233 -9.34 13.90 -3.27
C ASP A 233 -8.58 12.74 -3.93
N ALA A 234 -7.26 12.83 -4.00
CA ALA A 234 -6.41 11.78 -4.55
C ALA A 234 -5.19 11.51 -3.67
N VAL A 235 -4.87 10.24 -3.45
CA VAL A 235 -3.69 9.79 -2.71
C VAL A 235 -2.91 8.73 -3.49
N VAL A 236 -1.59 8.70 -3.31
CA VAL A 236 -0.67 7.73 -3.89
C VAL A 236 0.19 7.14 -2.77
N ALA A 237 0.26 5.82 -2.67
CA ALA A 237 1.14 5.10 -1.75
C ALA A 237 2.30 4.45 -2.52
N TYR A 238 3.49 4.40 -1.91
CA TYR A 238 4.67 3.75 -2.52
C TYR A 238 4.80 2.27 -2.14
N SER A 239 4.39 1.89 -0.93
CA SER A 239 4.41 0.51 -0.42
C SER A 239 5.78 -0.18 -0.47
N VAL A 240 6.86 0.60 -0.30
CA VAL A 240 8.22 0.06 -0.21
C VAL A 240 8.53 -0.41 1.21
N ASN A 241 8.09 0.33 2.23
CA ASN A 241 8.37 0.02 3.62
C ASN A 241 7.96 -1.40 4.06
N GLU A 242 6.77 -1.87 3.66
CA GLU A 242 6.32 -3.24 3.96
C GLU A 242 6.88 -4.30 2.98
N GLY A 243 7.57 -3.85 1.92
CA GLY A 243 8.25 -4.70 0.97
C GLY A 243 7.40 -5.22 -0.18
N PHE A 244 6.19 -4.66 -0.38
CA PHE A 244 5.35 -5.00 -1.54
C PHE A 244 5.92 -4.45 -2.85
N LEU A 245 6.46 -3.24 -2.82
CA LEU A 245 7.20 -2.65 -3.93
C LEU A 245 8.71 -2.68 -3.68
N GLY A 246 9.49 -3.18 -4.65
CA GLY A 246 10.94 -3.04 -4.61
C GLY A 246 11.37 -1.57 -4.71
N THR A 247 12.39 -1.16 -3.96
CA THR A 247 12.84 0.24 -3.86
C THR A 247 13.21 0.84 -5.22
N CYS A 248 13.72 0.03 -6.15
CA CYS A 248 14.01 0.47 -7.52
C CYS A 248 12.78 0.95 -8.29
N TYR A 249 11.58 0.52 -7.94
CA TYR A 249 10.33 0.91 -8.60
C TYR A 249 9.65 2.11 -7.95
N ARG A 250 10.20 2.66 -6.87
CA ARG A 250 9.60 3.82 -6.16
C ARG A 250 9.27 4.99 -7.10
N TRP A 251 10.08 5.22 -8.13
CA TRP A 251 9.85 6.27 -9.13
C TRP A 251 8.51 6.13 -9.88
N VAL A 252 7.88 4.96 -9.88
CA VAL A 252 6.54 4.75 -10.45
C VAL A 252 5.50 5.60 -9.69
N GLY A 253 5.62 5.73 -8.37
CA GLY A 253 4.75 6.61 -7.59
C GLY A 253 4.94 8.09 -7.94
N ASP A 254 6.16 8.50 -8.28
CA ASP A 254 6.42 9.85 -8.78
C ASP A 254 5.73 10.06 -10.14
N LEU A 255 5.84 9.08 -11.05
CA LEU A 255 5.17 9.14 -12.36
C LEU A 255 3.65 9.23 -12.21
N VAL A 256 3.07 8.40 -11.35
CA VAL A 256 1.63 8.40 -11.04
C VAL A 256 1.20 9.76 -10.50
N SER A 257 1.94 10.30 -9.54
CA SER A 257 1.69 11.62 -8.95
C SER A 257 1.78 12.74 -9.98
N ASP A 258 2.79 12.68 -10.86
CA ASP A 258 2.97 13.67 -11.92
C ASP A 258 1.88 13.59 -12.98
N ILE A 259 1.38 12.40 -13.33
CA ILE A 259 0.22 12.24 -14.22
C ILE A 259 -1.04 12.85 -13.60
N LEU A 260 -1.27 12.65 -12.29
CA LEU A 260 -2.41 13.24 -11.59
C LEU A 260 -2.35 14.77 -11.56
N ARG A 261 -1.15 15.34 -11.40
CA ARG A 261 -0.93 16.79 -11.44
C ARG A 261 -0.91 17.34 -12.87
N GLN A 262 -0.48 16.54 -13.85
CA GLN A 262 -0.29 16.95 -15.24
C GLN A 262 -0.81 15.85 -16.19
N PRO A 263 -2.14 15.77 -16.39
CA PRO A 263 -2.76 14.72 -17.20
C PRO A 263 -2.20 14.59 -18.63
N GLY A 264 -1.70 15.68 -19.21
CA GLY A 264 -1.09 15.70 -20.54
C GLY A 264 0.12 14.77 -20.71
N ILE A 265 0.78 14.35 -19.62
CA ILE A 265 1.94 13.43 -19.67
C ILE A 265 1.59 12.14 -20.42
N ILE A 266 0.38 11.58 -20.25
CA ILE A 266 0.03 10.32 -20.90
C ILE A 266 -0.30 10.49 -22.39
N SER A 267 -0.66 11.70 -22.82
CA SER A 267 -0.98 12.02 -24.21
C SER A 267 0.27 12.22 -25.07
N HIS A 268 1.43 12.46 -24.46
CA HIS A 268 2.69 12.56 -25.17
C HIS A 268 3.17 11.18 -25.66
N ALA A 269 3.72 11.16 -26.88
CA ALA A 269 4.32 9.97 -27.47
C ALA A 269 5.46 9.41 -26.59
N ALA A 270 6.34 10.31 -26.11
CA ALA A 270 7.39 10.00 -25.16
C ALA A 270 7.04 10.49 -23.75
N LEU A 271 7.46 9.73 -22.73
CA LEU A 271 7.41 10.19 -21.35
C LEU A 271 8.52 11.22 -21.10
N PRO A 272 8.39 12.07 -20.04
CA PRO A 272 9.49 12.89 -19.57
C PRO A 272 10.80 12.09 -19.44
N ASP A 273 11.92 12.72 -19.80
CA ASP A 273 13.23 12.05 -19.94
C ASP A 273 13.61 11.21 -18.73
N ARG A 274 13.34 11.71 -17.51
CA ARG A 274 13.54 10.99 -16.25
C ARG A 274 12.94 9.57 -16.29
N TYR A 275 11.66 9.46 -16.64
CA TYR A 275 10.96 8.17 -16.65
C TYR A 275 11.37 7.30 -17.83
N SER A 276 11.73 7.90 -18.96
CA SER A 276 12.29 7.16 -20.10
C SER A 276 13.63 6.51 -19.74
N VAL A 277 14.48 7.21 -18.98
CA VAL A 277 15.75 6.67 -18.46
C VAL A 277 15.51 5.53 -17.49
N LEU A 278 14.60 5.70 -16.52
CA LEU A 278 14.31 4.69 -15.50
C LEU A 278 13.61 3.46 -16.07
N GLN A 279 12.68 3.63 -17.01
CA GLN A 279 12.08 2.49 -17.73
C GLN A 279 13.14 1.71 -18.51
N ARG A 280 14.09 2.38 -19.16
CA ARG A 280 15.18 1.68 -19.86
C ARG A 280 16.10 0.94 -18.89
N ALA A 281 16.40 1.54 -17.74
CA ALA A 281 17.16 0.89 -16.69
C ALA A 281 16.50 -0.39 -16.21
N ASP A 282 15.18 -0.32 -16.00
CA ASP A 282 14.34 -1.44 -15.62
C ASP A 282 14.40 -2.60 -16.61
N LEU A 283 14.21 -2.30 -17.90
CA LEU A 283 14.35 -3.28 -18.98
C LEU A 283 15.72 -3.96 -18.98
N LEU A 284 16.80 -3.21 -18.81
CA LEU A 284 18.16 -3.79 -18.77
C LEU A 284 18.36 -4.66 -17.53
N LEU A 285 17.80 -4.27 -16.38
CA LEU A 285 17.86 -5.06 -15.15
C LEU A 285 17.09 -6.38 -15.29
N VAL A 286 15.85 -6.34 -15.80
CA VAL A 286 14.98 -7.51 -16.01
C VAL A 286 15.58 -8.47 -17.05
N MET A 287 16.25 -7.94 -18.08
CA MET A 287 16.98 -8.75 -19.07
C MET A 287 18.34 -9.27 -18.57
N GLU A 288 18.69 -9.02 -17.30
CA GLU A 288 19.97 -9.38 -16.67
C GLU A 288 21.21 -8.81 -17.40
N ARG A 289 21.05 -7.69 -18.11
CA ARG A 289 22.12 -6.99 -18.84
C ARG A 289 22.82 -5.97 -17.93
N PHE A 290 23.42 -6.46 -16.85
CA PHE A 290 23.95 -5.61 -15.77
C PHE A 290 25.10 -4.69 -16.21
N ASP A 291 26.04 -5.19 -17.04
CA ASP A 291 27.12 -4.36 -17.58
C ASP A 291 26.59 -3.25 -18.49
N ASP A 292 25.60 -3.56 -19.34
CA ASP A 292 24.97 -2.56 -20.21
C ASP A 292 24.21 -1.51 -19.42
N LEU A 293 23.56 -1.90 -18.32
CA LEU A 293 22.91 -0.99 -17.38
C LEU A 293 23.91 -0.02 -16.75
N LEU A 294 25.05 -0.53 -16.26
CA LEU A 294 26.08 0.30 -15.66
C LEU A 294 26.76 1.21 -16.69
N ASN A 295 27.02 0.71 -17.90
CA ASN A 295 27.53 1.52 -19.01
C ASN A 295 26.55 2.63 -19.40
N TYR A 296 25.26 2.31 -19.46
CA TYR A 296 24.18 3.27 -19.71
C TYR A 296 24.12 4.37 -18.62
N PHE A 297 24.42 4.01 -17.37
CA PHE A 297 24.43 4.93 -16.24
C PHE A 297 25.72 5.70 -16.00
N SER A 298 26.84 5.31 -16.63
CA SER A 298 28.11 6.02 -16.51
C SER A 298 28.00 7.56 -16.59
N PRO A 299 27.27 8.17 -17.54
CA PRO A 299 27.13 9.65 -17.60
C PRO A 299 26.23 10.26 -16.53
N PHE A 300 25.43 9.47 -15.81
CA PHE A 300 24.54 9.92 -14.73
C PHE A 300 25.22 9.78 -13.36
N LEU A 301 26.03 8.74 -13.16
CA LEU A 301 26.65 8.41 -11.87
C LEU A 301 27.70 9.42 -11.39
N THR A 302 28.17 10.30 -12.29
CA THR A 302 29.20 11.31 -12.04
C THR A 302 28.64 12.72 -11.80
N ARG A 303 27.31 12.91 -11.90
CA ARG A 303 26.68 14.23 -11.74
C ARG A 303 26.42 14.53 -10.28
N ASP A 304 26.34 15.81 -9.93
CA ASP A 304 25.73 16.24 -8.67
C ASP A 304 24.20 16.11 -8.76
N GLY A 305 23.54 15.79 -7.63
CA GLY A 305 22.08 15.65 -7.60
C GLY A 305 21.54 14.46 -8.39
N ILE A 306 22.21 13.31 -8.31
CA ILE A 306 21.81 12.08 -9.00
C ILE A 306 20.46 11.61 -8.47
N ASP A 307 19.57 11.21 -9.38
CA ASP A 307 18.30 10.56 -9.04
C ASP A 307 18.56 9.29 -8.18
N PRO A 308 18.03 9.21 -6.96
CA PRO A 308 18.22 8.05 -6.08
C PRO A 308 17.79 6.71 -6.71
N ALA A 309 16.80 6.71 -7.61
CA ALA A 309 16.40 5.51 -8.32
C ALA A 309 17.52 4.95 -9.21
N ILE A 310 18.27 5.83 -9.90
CA ILE A 310 19.44 5.43 -10.72
C ILE A 310 20.49 4.75 -9.83
N LEU A 311 20.77 5.34 -8.66
CA LEU A 311 21.70 4.76 -7.69
C LEU A 311 21.23 3.38 -7.21
N MET A 312 19.92 3.19 -6.97
CA MET A 312 19.39 1.89 -6.59
C MET A 312 19.47 0.83 -7.70
N TYR A 313 19.17 1.19 -8.95
CA TYR A 313 19.36 0.28 -10.08
C TYR A 313 20.84 -0.10 -10.25
N ALA A 314 21.77 0.85 -10.09
CA ALA A 314 23.20 0.58 -10.10
C ALA A 314 23.61 -0.33 -8.93
N ALA A 315 23.04 -0.12 -7.73
CA ALA A 315 23.30 -0.96 -6.57
C ALA A 315 22.90 -2.42 -6.81
N LYS A 316 21.72 -2.66 -7.40
CA LYS A 316 21.28 -4.01 -7.81
C LYS A 316 22.19 -4.61 -8.88
N ALA A 317 22.55 -3.84 -9.91
CA ALA A 317 23.45 -4.33 -10.97
C ALA A 317 24.82 -4.75 -10.41
N TYR A 318 25.44 -3.92 -9.56
CA TYR A 318 26.69 -4.28 -8.88
C TYR A 318 26.54 -5.49 -7.97
N GLN A 319 25.41 -5.64 -7.27
CA GLN A 319 25.13 -6.82 -6.46
C GLN A 319 25.14 -8.09 -7.32
N ARG A 320 24.43 -8.09 -8.46
CA ARG A 320 24.36 -9.23 -9.38
C ARG A 320 25.71 -9.56 -10.06
N LEU A 321 26.59 -8.57 -10.21
CA LEU A 321 27.97 -8.77 -10.69
C LEU A 321 28.95 -9.20 -9.58
N GLY A 322 28.49 -9.38 -8.34
CA GLY A 322 29.33 -9.77 -7.21
C GLY A 322 30.15 -8.63 -6.58
N GLU A 323 29.95 -7.40 -7.03
CA GLU A 323 30.68 -6.18 -6.64
C GLU A 323 30.05 -5.53 -5.40
N MET A 324 30.05 -6.26 -4.28
CA MET A 324 29.31 -5.92 -3.05
C MET A 324 29.60 -4.54 -2.49
N GLU A 325 30.86 -4.08 -2.57
CA GLU A 325 31.25 -2.78 -2.04
C GLU A 325 30.72 -1.61 -2.88
N LYS A 326 30.68 -1.78 -4.20
CA LYS A 326 30.06 -0.79 -5.09
C LYS A 326 28.55 -0.78 -4.89
N SER A 327 27.94 -1.96 -4.73
CA SER A 327 26.51 -2.10 -4.43
C SER A 327 26.12 -1.35 -3.15
N PHE A 328 26.81 -1.63 -2.04
CA PHE A 328 26.55 -0.98 -0.75
C PHE A 328 26.67 0.54 -0.85
N ARG A 329 27.76 1.06 -1.44
CA ARG A 329 27.96 2.51 -1.59
C ARG A 329 26.90 3.17 -2.47
N CYS A 330 26.43 2.51 -3.53
CA CYS A 330 25.35 3.03 -4.36
C CYS A 330 24.03 3.11 -3.56
N ALA A 331 23.67 2.06 -2.83
CA ALA A 331 22.46 2.05 -2.00
C ALA A 331 22.51 3.07 -0.85
N GLU A 332 23.66 3.18 -0.18
CA GLU A 332 23.87 4.19 0.86
C GLU A 332 23.77 5.61 0.29
N ARG A 333 24.37 5.87 -0.88
CA ARG A 333 24.23 7.18 -1.54
C ARG A 333 22.79 7.49 -1.94
N ALA A 334 22.01 6.49 -2.36
CA ALA A 334 20.58 6.68 -2.66
C ALA A 334 19.81 7.11 -1.40
N CYS A 335 20.02 6.38 -0.30
CA CYS A 335 19.45 6.67 1.02
C CYS A 335 19.85 8.06 1.55
N LEU A 336 21.12 8.46 1.41
CA LEU A 336 21.59 9.78 1.83
C LEU A 336 21.07 10.92 0.94
N ALA A 337 20.82 10.65 -0.34
CA ALA A 337 20.24 11.63 -1.26
C ALA A 337 18.75 11.85 -0.97
N GLU A 338 18.02 10.76 -0.69
CA GLU A 338 16.62 10.82 -0.28
C GLU A 338 16.35 9.69 0.73
N ASN A 339 15.98 10.05 1.96
CA ASN A 339 15.79 9.10 3.08
C ASN A 339 14.74 8.01 2.76
N THR A 340 13.85 8.27 1.82
CA THR A 340 12.85 7.30 1.34
C THR A 340 13.46 6.15 0.54
N TYR A 341 14.73 6.23 0.12
CA TYR A 341 15.45 5.16 -0.54
C TYR A 341 16.27 4.29 0.42
N CYS A 342 16.23 4.56 1.72
CA CYS A 342 16.92 3.74 2.73
C CYS A 342 16.40 2.30 2.82
N TYR A 343 15.19 2.01 2.35
CA TYR A 343 14.66 0.65 2.18
C TYR A 343 15.53 -0.22 1.27
N GLY A 344 16.24 0.40 0.32
CA GLY A 344 17.10 -0.29 -0.61
C GLY A 344 18.27 -1.02 0.07
N LEU A 345 18.70 -0.55 1.24
CA LEU A 345 19.75 -1.19 2.02
C LEU A 345 19.29 -2.56 2.58
N PRO A 346 18.27 -2.68 3.45
CA PRO A 346 17.78 -3.98 3.91
C PRO A 346 17.18 -4.85 2.78
N GLU A 347 16.67 -4.26 1.69
CA GLU A 347 16.26 -5.02 0.50
C GLU A 347 17.47 -5.77 -0.11
N LEU A 348 18.57 -5.07 -0.38
CA LEU A 348 19.82 -5.69 -0.85
C LEU A 348 20.42 -6.62 0.22
N GLY A 349 20.33 -6.25 1.49
CA GLY A 349 20.75 -7.08 2.61
C GLY A 349 20.04 -8.43 2.61
N SER A 350 18.74 -8.47 2.30
CA SER A 350 17.98 -9.71 2.19
C SER A 350 18.47 -10.61 1.06
N ILE A 351 18.83 -10.02 -0.08
CA ILE A 351 19.41 -10.76 -1.22
C ILE A 351 20.80 -11.29 -0.85
N VAL A 352 21.65 -10.46 -0.25
CA VAL A 352 23.00 -10.85 0.19
C VAL A 352 22.95 -11.92 1.27
N LEU A 353 21.95 -11.87 2.17
CA LEU A 353 21.74 -12.87 3.20
C LEU A 353 21.50 -14.25 2.60
N ASP A 354 20.67 -14.34 1.56
CA ASP A 354 20.36 -15.59 0.87
C ASP A 354 21.56 -16.14 0.10
N GLU A 355 22.34 -15.26 -0.52
CA GLU A 355 23.47 -15.67 -1.37
C GLU A 355 24.77 -15.93 -0.60
N ARG A 356 25.01 -15.20 0.51
CA ARG A 356 26.32 -15.11 1.16
C ARG A 356 26.28 -15.21 2.69
N GLY A 357 25.10 -15.33 3.28
CA GLY A 357 24.92 -15.48 4.72
C GLY A 357 24.95 -14.17 5.51
N LEU A 358 24.72 -14.30 6.82
CA LEU A 358 24.48 -13.18 7.74
C LEU A 358 25.64 -12.18 7.81
N ASP A 359 26.89 -12.67 7.91
CA ASP A 359 28.07 -11.81 8.10
C ASP A 359 28.24 -10.79 6.95
N ALA A 360 27.91 -11.19 5.71
CA ALA A 360 27.98 -10.30 4.56
C ALA A 360 26.79 -9.32 4.48
N ALA A 361 25.62 -9.76 4.95
CA ALA A 361 24.36 -9.03 4.84
C ALA A 361 24.15 -8.01 5.95
N GLU A 362 24.64 -8.28 7.16
CA GLU A 362 24.38 -7.49 8.37
C GLU A 362 24.64 -5.99 8.16
N ARG A 363 25.75 -5.63 7.51
CA ARG A 363 26.10 -4.23 7.26
C ARG A 363 25.00 -3.47 6.50
N PHE A 364 24.29 -4.13 5.58
CA PHE A 364 23.21 -3.51 4.81
C PHE A 364 22.01 -3.23 5.71
N PHE A 365 21.59 -4.21 6.51
CA PHE A 365 20.50 -4.04 7.46
C PHE A 365 20.80 -2.95 8.49
N VAL A 366 21.92 -3.08 9.22
CA VAL A 366 22.31 -2.15 10.27
C VAL A 366 22.42 -0.73 9.73
N ARG A 367 23.09 -0.54 8.58
CA ARG A 367 23.23 0.79 8.00
C ARG A 367 21.89 1.40 7.59
N GLY A 368 20.98 0.60 7.04
CA GLY A 368 19.64 1.05 6.68
C GLY A 368 18.87 1.54 7.91
N TYR A 369 18.92 0.77 9.00
CA TYR A 369 18.24 1.12 10.25
C TYR A 369 18.89 2.29 11.00
N ASP A 370 20.20 2.46 10.92
CA ASP A 370 20.92 3.61 11.47
C ASP A 370 20.52 4.92 10.78
N LEU A 371 20.43 4.89 9.44
CA LEU A 371 20.08 6.05 8.63
C LEU A 371 18.58 6.36 8.70
N ARG A 372 17.75 5.32 8.86
CA ARG A 372 16.31 5.44 9.02
C ARG A 372 15.79 4.60 10.18
N PRO A 373 15.79 5.15 11.41
CA PRO A 373 15.16 4.51 12.56
C PRO A 373 13.67 4.24 12.31
N LYS A 374 13.13 3.16 12.89
CA LYS A 374 11.72 2.73 12.77
C LYS A 374 11.27 2.29 11.37
N MET A 375 12.20 2.03 10.46
CA MET A 375 11.89 1.36 9.20
C MET A 375 11.56 -0.12 9.45
N ASP A 376 10.47 -0.61 8.86
CA ASP A 376 10.02 -2.00 9.04
C ASP A 376 10.66 -2.95 8.04
N HIS A 377 11.04 -2.42 6.87
CA HIS A 377 11.53 -3.21 5.75
C HIS A 377 12.64 -4.17 6.19
N GLY A 378 12.39 -5.47 6.04
CA GLY A 378 13.35 -6.53 6.36
C GLY A 378 13.59 -6.80 7.86
N GLN A 379 12.94 -6.09 8.79
CA GLN A 379 13.19 -6.20 10.25
C GLN A 379 13.02 -7.64 10.75
N PHE A 380 11.85 -8.22 10.46
CA PHE A 380 11.52 -9.58 10.88
C PHE A 380 12.49 -10.61 10.28
N ARG A 381 12.86 -10.43 9.01
CA ARG A 381 13.80 -11.31 8.32
C ARG A 381 15.19 -11.26 8.94
N PHE A 382 15.69 -10.05 9.22
CA PHE A 382 16.99 -9.87 9.84
C PHE A 382 17.02 -10.44 11.27
N ALA A 383 15.96 -10.21 12.05
CA ALA A 383 15.78 -10.79 13.38
C ALA A 383 15.81 -12.33 13.34
N MET A 384 15.11 -12.94 12.36
CA MET A 384 15.15 -14.39 12.15
C MET A 384 16.56 -14.91 11.85
N ALA A 385 17.31 -14.23 10.97
CA ALA A 385 18.67 -14.61 10.64
C ALA A 385 19.62 -14.51 11.86
N LEU A 386 19.49 -13.45 12.65
CA LEU A 386 20.23 -13.28 13.91
C LEU A 386 19.93 -14.42 14.89
N LYS A 387 18.63 -14.75 15.07
CA LYS A 387 18.20 -15.85 15.93
C LYS A 387 18.82 -17.18 15.48
N GLU A 388 18.77 -17.48 14.18
CA GLU A 388 19.31 -18.71 13.61
C GLU A 388 20.84 -18.80 13.73
N SER A 389 21.55 -17.67 13.74
CA SER A 389 22.99 -17.60 13.98
C SER A 389 23.41 -17.71 15.45
N GLY A 390 22.45 -17.82 16.38
CA GLY A 390 22.71 -17.85 17.83
C GLY A 390 22.83 -16.47 18.49
N ARG A 391 22.63 -15.37 17.74
CA ARG A 391 22.65 -13.99 18.25
C ARG A 391 21.27 -13.59 18.80
N ALA A 392 20.80 -14.33 19.79
CA ALA A 392 19.45 -14.24 20.31
C ALA A 392 19.09 -12.86 20.90
N ALA A 393 20.02 -12.21 21.61
CA ALA A 393 19.80 -10.88 22.19
C ALA A 393 19.57 -9.81 21.11
N ASP A 394 20.38 -9.84 20.04
CA ASP A 394 20.24 -8.91 18.91
C ASP A 394 18.91 -9.16 18.18
N ALA A 395 18.55 -10.42 17.95
CA ALA A 395 17.28 -10.80 17.32
C ALA A 395 16.06 -10.22 18.07
N ILE A 396 16.05 -10.28 19.40
CA ILE A 396 14.96 -9.72 20.23
C ILE A 396 14.82 -8.21 20.00
N THR A 397 15.93 -7.49 19.83
CA THR A 397 15.90 -6.03 19.56
C THR A 397 15.11 -5.73 18.29
N TYR A 398 15.41 -6.43 17.20
CA TYR A 398 14.74 -6.22 15.92
C TYR A 398 13.32 -6.80 15.86
N PHE A 399 13.05 -7.92 16.56
CA PHE A 399 11.68 -8.39 16.74
C PHE A 399 10.81 -7.38 17.50
N ASN A 400 11.35 -6.68 18.51
CA ASN A 400 10.58 -5.68 19.24
C ASN A 400 10.21 -4.48 18.37
N VAL A 401 11.09 -4.03 17.46
CA VAL A 401 10.74 -2.98 16.48
C VAL A 401 9.53 -3.40 15.64
N PHE A 402 9.55 -4.63 15.12
CA PHE A 402 8.43 -5.18 14.37
C PHE A 402 7.16 -5.32 15.22
N ARG A 403 7.29 -5.79 16.46
CA ARG A 403 6.21 -5.95 17.43
C ARG A 403 5.53 -4.64 17.79
N ASP A 404 6.30 -3.57 17.98
CA ASP A 404 5.77 -2.27 18.35
C ASP A 404 4.89 -1.69 17.23
N ARG A 405 5.17 -2.06 15.97
CA ARG A 405 4.39 -1.64 14.80
C ARG A 405 3.20 -2.53 14.49
N PHE A 406 3.39 -3.85 14.46
CA PHE A 406 2.38 -4.79 13.97
C PHE A 406 1.63 -5.53 15.08
N GLY A 407 1.99 -5.29 16.34
CA GLY A 407 1.41 -5.96 17.49
C GLY A 407 2.10 -7.28 17.84
N SER A 408 1.51 -8.00 18.79
CA SER A 408 2.08 -9.21 19.40
C SER A 408 2.04 -10.44 18.49
N PHE A 409 0.99 -10.59 17.68
CA PHE A 409 0.87 -11.75 16.80
C PHE A 409 1.44 -11.47 15.40
N PRO A 410 2.29 -12.35 14.84
CA PRO A 410 2.81 -13.60 15.40
C PRO A 410 4.15 -13.46 16.13
N VAL A 411 4.74 -12.26 16.13
CA VAL A 411 6.14 -12.02 16.53
C VAL A 411 6.46 -12.45 17.96
N ASP A 412 5.51 -12.36 18.89
CA ASP A 412 5.71 -12.79 20.28
C ASP A 412 6.04 -14.28 20.40
N PHE A 413 5.52 -15.12 19.50
CA PHE A 413 5.91 -16.53 19.48
C PHE A 413 7.39 -16.71 19.09
N TYR A 414 7.91 -15.87 18.19
CA TYR A 414 9.33 -15.90 17.79
C TYR A 414 10.23 -15.31 18.87
N ILE A 415 9.81 -14.23 19.52
CA ILE A 415 10.51 -13.65 20.69
C ILE A 415 10.59 -14.69 21.81
N ALA A 416 9.49 -15.38 22.12
CA ALA A 416 9.46 -16.43 23.13
C ALA A 416 10.42 -17.58 22.81
N GLU A 417 10.41 -18.10 21.58
CA GLU A 417 11.40 -19.10 21.15
C GLU A 417 12.84 -18.60 21.30
N THR A 418 13.08 -17.31 21.06
CA THR A 418 14.40 -16.71 21.17
C THR A 418 14.87 -16.62 22.63
N PHE A 419 13.97 -16.32 23.58
CA PHE A 419 14.27 -16.40 25.01
C PHE A 419 14.55 -17.83 25.48
N LEU A 420 13.86 -18.84 24.93
CA LEU A 420 14.16 -20.25 25.22
C LEU A 420 15.58 -20.63 24.80
N LEU A 421 16.07 -20.12 23.65
CA LEU A 421 17.46 -20.33 23.23
C LEU A 421 18.48 -19.74 24.21
N MET A 422 18.09 -18.71 24.97
CA MET A 422 18.91 -18.08 26.01
C MET A 422 18.74 -18.72 27.39
N GLY A 423 17.87 -19.73 27.54
CA GLY A 423 17.53 -20.35 28.83
C GLY A 423 16.60 -19.52 29.71
N ASP A 424 16.02 -18.43 29.21
CA ASP A 424 15.07 -17.58 29.96
C ASP A 424 13.63 -18.04 29.73
N GLU A 425 13.24 -19.09 30.45
CA GLU A 425 11.88 -19.63 30.37
C GLU A 425 10.81 -18.65 30.89
N THR A 426 11.17 -17.73 31.78
CA THR A 426 10.22 -16.78 32.37
C THR A 426 9.78 -15.75 31.34
N SER A 427 10.73 -15.16 30.62
CA SER A 427 10.43 -14.25 29.52
C SER A 427 9.72 -14.98 28.38
N ALA A 428 10.15 -16.22 28.05
CA ALA A 428 9.49 -17.01 27.03
C ALA A 428 8.00 -17.26 27.35
N MET A 429 7.68 -17.64 28.59
CA MET A 429 6.30 -17.84 29.04
C MET A 429 5.46 -16.57 28.84
N ARG A 430 5.99 -15.40 29.23
CA ARG A 430 5.29 -14.12 29.09
C ARG A 430 4.94 -13.81 27.63
N TYR A 431 5.89 -14.00 26.72
CA TYR A 431 5.66 -13.72 25.30
C TYR A 431 4.75 -14.76 24.63
N TYR A 432 4.88 -16.06 24.97
CA TYR A 432 3.90 -17.05 24.53
C TYR A 432 2.48 -16.71 25.01
N ASP A 433 2.32 -16.22 26.24
CA ASP A 433 1.00 -15.88 26.78
C ASP A 433 0.38 -14.67 26.06
N SER A 434 1.20 -13.67 25.75
CA SER A 434 0.82 -12.52 24.93
C SER A 434 0.38 -12.94 23.52
N GLY A 435 1.20 -13.74 22.82
CA GLY A 435 0.87 -14.26 21.48
C GLY A 435 -0.36 -15.18 21.46
N ARG A 436 -0.52 -16.06 22.47
CA ARG A 436 -1.70 -16.90 22.67
C ARG A 436 -2.95 -16.05 22.86
N THR A 437 -2.89 -15.07 23.75
CA THR A 437 -4.04 -14.21 24.07
C THR A 437 -4.53 -13.48 22.82
N GLU A 438 -3.62 -12.96 22.00
CA GLU A 438 -3.99 -12.30 20.75
C GLU A 438 -4.58 -13.28 19.74
N LEU A 439 -3.96 -14.45 19.57
CA LEU A 439 -4.45 -15.47 18.66
C LEU A 439 -5.86 -15.98 19.04
N VAL A 440 -6.12 -16.21 20.33
CA VAL A 440 -7.43 -16.66 20.81
C VAL A 440 -8.50 -15.59 20.58
N LYS A 441 -8.15 -14.31 20.74
CA LYS A 441 -9.07 -13.19 20.46
C LYS A 441 -9.39 -13.06 18.98
N ASN A 442 -8.41 -13.30 18.11
CA ASN A 442 -8.58 -13.15 16.68
C ASN A 442 -7.98 -14.34 15.89
N PRO A 443 -8.62 -15.53 15.88
CA PRO A 443 -8.06 -16.70 15.20
C PRO A 443 -7.84 -16.52 13.69
N SER A 444 -8.53 -15.55 13.07
CA SER A 444 -8.44 -15.28 11.63
C SER A 444 -7.05 -14.79 11.18
N VAL A 445 -6.25 -14.24 12.10
CA VAL A 445 -4.85 -13.83 11.83
C VAL A 445 -3.97 -14.99 11.37
N LEU A 446 -4.36 -16.24 11.63
CA LEU A 446 -3.63 -17.41 11.17
C LEU A 446 -3.66 -17.61 9.66
N ALA A 447 -4.67 -17.09 8.96
CA ALA A 447 -4.80 -17.24 7.51
C ALA A 447 -3.58 -16.71 6.76
N GLY A 448 -2.93 -15.66 7.29
CA GLY A 448 -1.72 -15.08 6.73
C GLY A 448 -0.41 -15.62 7.34
N PHE A 449 -0.47 -16.44 8.39
CA PHE A 449 0.71 -16.74 9.20
C PHE A 449 1.59 -17.89 8.65
N GLY A 450 1.05 -18.79 7.82
CA GLY A 450 1.79 -19.78 7.02
C GLY A 450 2.63 -20.85 7.76
N ASN A 451 3.09 -20.59 9.00
CA ASN A 451 3.99 -21.44 9.76
C ASN A 451 3.45 -21.75 11.16
N PHE A 452 2.61 -22.78 11.26
CA PHE A 452 2.04 -23.23 12.54
C PHE A 452 3.07 -23.93 13.45
N LYS A 453 4.29 -24.21 12.98
CA LYS A 453 5.31 -24.94 13.77
C LYS A 453 5.70 -24.19 15.04
N THR A 454 5.78 -22.86 14.97
CA THR A 454 6.10 -22.00 16.13
C THR A 454 4.99 -22.06 17.19
N ILE A 455 3.72 -22.09 16.76
CA ILE A 455 2.56 -22.20 17.66
C ILE A 455 2.49 -23.61 18.26
N GLU A 456 2.74 -24.66 17.47
CA GLU A 456 2.82 -26.03 17.97
C GLU A 456 3.92 -26.22 19.01
N LYS A 457 5.08 -25.56 18.84
CA LYS A 457 6.13 -25.55 19.87
C LYS A 457 5.66 -24.85 21.15
N ALA A 458 4.94 -23.73 21.03
CA ALA A 458 4.34 -23.06 22.19
C ALA A 458 3.33 -23.97 22.92
N ALA A 459 2.48 -24.69 22.18
CA ALA A 459 1.55 -25.67 22.76
C ALA A 459 2.29 -26.78 23.52
N LYS A 460 3.35 -27.35 22.93
CA LYS A 460 4.20 -28.35 23.61
C LYS A 460 4.88 -27.80 24.85
N PHE A 461 5.38 -26.56 24.79
CA PHE A 461 5.98 -25.88 25.94
C PHE A 461 4.96 -25.75 27.09
N TYR A 462 3.73 -25.33 26.79
CA TYR A 462 2.67 -25.27 27.79
C TYR A 462 2.35 -26.62 28.43
N GLU A 463 2.27 -27.71 27.64
CA GLU A 463 2.05 -29.05 28.19
C GLU A 463 3.16 -29.48 29.15
N GLN A 464 4.43 -29.29 28.76
CA GLN A 464 5.58 -29.63 29.59
C GLN A 464 5.60 -28.86 30.92
N LYS A 465 5.05 -27.65 30.92
CA LYS A 465 4.94 -26.80 32.11
C LYS A 465 3.63 -26.99 32.88
N GLY A 466 2.76 -27.92 32.48
CA GLY A 466 1.51 -28.24 33.16
C GLY A 466 0.32 -27.33 32.80
N PHE A 467 0.44 -26.48 31.78
CA PHE A 467 -0.62 -25.57 31.30
C PHE A 467 -1.43 -26.20 30.17
N GLY A 468 -1.96 -27.41 30.39
CA GLY A 468 -2.67 -28.18 29.35
C GLY A 468 -3.83 -27.42 28.67
N ARG A 469 -4.54 -26.56 29.41
CA ARG A 469 -5.59 -25.69 28.85
C ARG A 469 -5.06 -24.77 27.75
N TYR A 470 -3.93 -24.08 27.99
CA TYR A 470 -3.36 -23.12 27.04
C TYR A 470 -2.85 -23.83 25.78
N ALA A 471 -2.31 -25.03 25.93
CA ALA A 471 -1.94 -25.87 24.80
C ALA A 471 -3.16 -26.26 23.94
N SER A 472 -4.28 -26.64 24.57
CA SER A 472 -5.52 -26.97 23.87
C SER A 472 -6.06 -25.77 23.09
N GLU A 473 -6.08 -24.58 23.70
CA GLU A 473 -6.54 -23.34 23.03
C GLU A 473 -5.75 -23.06 21.75
N LEU A 474 -4.42 -23.15 21.79
CA LEU A 474 -3.57 -22.96 20.59
C LEU A 474 -3.87 -23.99 19.49
N ARG A 475 -4.03 -25.27 19.85
CA ARG A 475 -4.33 -26.33 18.89
C ARG A 475 -5.74 -26.22 18.30
N GLU A 476 -6.70 -25.74 19.08
CA GLU A 476 -8.04 -25.43 18.59
C GLU A 476 -8.00 -24.29 17.58
N SER A 477 -7.21 -23.24 17.81
CA SER A 477 -6.98 -22.17 16.83
C SER A 477 -6.37 -22.70 15.53
N ILE A 478 -5.40 -23.62 15.61
CA ILE A 478 -4.82 -24.26 14.41
C ILE A 478 -5.87 -25.10 13.67
N LYS A 479 -6.61 -25.97 14.37
CA LYS A 479 -7.66 -26.81 13.76
C LYS A 479 -8.77 -25.99 13.11
N PHE A 480 -9.10 -24.83 13.67
CA PHE A 480 -10.08 -23.92 13.10
C PHE A 480 -9.68 -23.47 11.69
N MET A 481 -8.38 -23.39 11.40
CA MET A 481 -7.86 -23.07 10.07
C MET A 481 -7.92 -24.26 9.11
N ASP A 482 -7.60 -25.48 9.57
CA ASP A 482 -7.65 -26.68 8.71
C ASP A 482 -9.06 -27.02 8.22
N MET A 483 -10.10 -26.58 8.94
CA MET A 483 -11.50 -26.81 8.58
C MET A 483 -12.09 -25.77 7.61
N ARG A 484 -11.39 -24.64 7.40
CA ARG A 484 -11.79 -23.58 6.46
C ARG A 484 -11.08 -23.77 5.14
#